data_AF-A0A7Y5FS96-F1
#
_entry.id   AF-A0A7Y5FS96-F1
#
_cell.length_a   1.000
_cell.length_b   1.000
_cell.length_c   1.000
_cell.angle_alpha   90.00
_cell.angle_beta   90.00
_cell.angle_gamma   90.00
#
_symmetry.space_group_name_H-M   'P 1'
#
loop_
_entity.id
_entity.type
_entity.pdbx_description
1 polymer ?
#
loop_
_entity_poly.entity_id
_entity_poly.type
_entity_poly.pdbx_seq_one_letter_code
_entity_poly.pdbx_strand_id
1 'polypeptide(L)' 'MKEFIKIASGQGFWGDLIDAPYRQVTEGDIDYLVMDYLAEVTMSILQKQKIKNPELGYARDIPGLMKKLLP' A
#
# COMPACT_ATOMS: atom_id res chain seq x y z
N MET A 1 5.72 27.00 8.13
CA MET A 1 4.81 26.10 7.36
C MET A 1 5.26 26.12 5.92
N LYS A 2 5.20 24.98 5.21
CA LYS A 2 5.42 24.98 3.76
C LYS A 2 4.29 25.76 3.07
N GLU A 3 4.63 26.46 1.99
CA GLU A 3 3.65 27.18 1.15
C GLU A 3 2.82 26.21 0.30
N PHE A 4 3.42 25.09 -0.10
CA PHE A 4 2.78 24.00 -0.84
C PHE A 4 3.09 22.65 -0.21
N ILE A 5 2.15 21.72 -0.33
CA ILE A 5 2.30 20.33 0.13
C ILE A 5 2.30 19.41 -1.09
N LYS A 6 3.26 18.49 -1.12
CA LYS A 6 3.40 17.49 -2.19
C LYS A 6 2.84 16.15 -1.72
N ILE A 7 1.73 15.75 -2.33
CA ILE A 7 1.06 14.47 -2.04
C ILE A 7 1.35 13.53 -3.20
N ALA A 8 2.03 12.41 -2.92
CA ALA A 8 2.26 11.36 -3.89
C ALA A 8 1.32 10.19 -3.70
N SER A 9 0.96 9.55 -4.81
CA SER A 9 0.29 8.25 -4.80
C SER A 9 1.34 7.15 -4.86
N GLY A 10 1.25 6.20 -3.94
CA GLY A 10 1.94 4.93 -4.01
C GLY A 10 1.13 3.90 -4.81
N GLN A 11 1.01 2.71 -4.23
CA GLN A 11 0.28 1.58 -4.82
C GLN A 11 -1.21 1.88 -4.92
N GLY A 12 -1.79 1.67 -6.10
CA GLY A 12 -3.21 1.98 -6.37
C GLY A 12 -4.16 0.78 -6.22
N PHE A 13 -3.65 -0.45 -6.20
CA PHE A 13 -4.43 -1.67 -5.93
C PHE A 13 -3.53 -2.82 -5.46
N TRP A 14 -4.13 -3.87 -4.90
CA TRP A 14 -3.37 -5.02 -4.41
C TRP A 14 -2.66 -5.78 -5.54
N GLY A 15 -1.33 -5.94 -5.45
CA GLY A 15 -0.52 -6.59 -6.48
C GLY A 15 -0.13 -5.71 -7.68
N ASP A 16 -0.28 -4.39 -7.58
CA ASP A 16 0.26 -3.40 -8.52
C ASP A 16 1.80 -3.28 -8.39
N LEU A 17 2.36 -2.08 -8.56
CA LEU A 17 3.78 -1.78 -8.42
C LEU A 17 4.20 -1.65 -6.95
N ILE A 18 4.47 -2.79 -6.30
CA ILE A 18 4.80 -2.91 -4.87
C ILE A 18 5.96 -1.99 -4.43
N ASP A 19 6.93 -1.73 -5.30
CA ASP A 19 8.09 -0.88 -4.97
C ASP A 19 7.87 0.61 -5.25
N ALA A 20 6.72 1.03 -5.80
CA ALA A 20 6.45 2.44 -6.04
C ALA A 20 6.38 3.28 -4.75
N PRO A 21 5.67 2.86 -3.69
CA PRO A 21 5.66 3.57 -2.41
C PRO A 21 7.05 3.78 -1.83
N TYR A 22 7.91 2.75 -1.90
CA TYR A 22 9.29 2.82 -1.42
C TYR A 22 10.07 3.90 -2.18
N ARG A 23 10.06 3.85 -3.51
CA ARG A 23 10.74 4.84 -4.35
C ARG A 23 10.21 6.26 -4.15
N GLN A 24 8.89 6.44 -4.00
CA GLN A 24 8.30 7.74 -3.71
C GLN A 24 8.82 8.33 -2.38
N VAL A 25 8.98 7.50 -1.35
CA VAL A 25 9.46 7.95 -0.03
C VAL A 25 10.98 8.15 -0.01
N THR A 26 11.75 7.31 -0.71
CA THR A 26 13.23 7.35 -0.65
C THR A 26 13.87 8.26 -1.70
N GLU A 27 13.24 8.43 -2.86
CA GLU A 27 13.78 9.16 -4.01
C GLU A 27 12.93 10.39 -4.38
N GLY A 28 11.66 10.42 -3.96
CA GLY A 28 10.74 11.51 -4.26
C GLY A 28 10.84 12.67 -3.27
N ASP A 29 10.67 13.89 -3.78
CA ASP A 29 10.48 15.09 -2.95
C ASP A 29 8.99 15.23 -2.61
N ILE A 30 8.53 14.46 -1.63
CA ILE A 30 7.12 14.36 -1.22
C ILE A 30 6.96 14.66 0.28
N ASP A 31 5.78 15.16 0.66
CA ASP A 31 5.41 15.39 2.06
C ASP A 31 4.53 14.26 2.61
N TYR A 32 3.64 13.75 1.76
CA TYR A 32 2.70 12.70 2.12
C TYR A 32 2.63 11.65 1.04
N LEU A 33 2.51 10.40 1.47
CA LEU A 33 2.25 9.26 0.62
C LEU A 33 0.82 8.77 0.89
N VAL A 34 0.02 8.65 -0.17
CA VAL A 34 -1.31 8.03 -0.15
C VAL A 34 -1.24 6.70 -0.85
N MET A 35 -1.88 5.67 -0.29
CA MET A 35 -2.00 4.35 -0.90
C MET A 35 -3.43 3.87 -0.75
N ASP A 36 -3.92 3.16 -1.77
CA ASP A 36 -5.21 2.48 -1.73
C ASP A 36 -5.02 1.04 -2.21
N TYR A 37 -5.71 0.11 -1.54
CA TYR A 37 -5.72 -1.31 -1.88
C TYR A 37 -7.09 -1.75 -2.45
N LEU A 38 -7.83 -0.82 -3.08
CA LEU A 38 -9.15 -0.95 -3.73
C LEU A 38 -10.07 -2.00 -3.09
N ALA A 39 -11.09 -1.53 -2.39
CA ALA A 39 -11.85 -2.39 -1.50
C ALA A 39 -12.64 -3.53 -2.20
N GLU A 40 -13.35 -3.33 -3.32
CA GLU A 40 -14.39 -4.31 -3.69
C GLU A 40 -13.85 -5.66 -4.23
N VAL A 41 -13.02 -5.62 -5.27
CA VAL A 41 -12.46 -6.84 -5.88
C VAL A 41 -11.40 -7.46 -4.96
N THR A 42 -10.55 -6.64 -4.35
CA THR A 42 -9.53 -7.10 -3.41
C THR A 42 -10.17 -7.80 -2.22
N MET A 43 -11.17 -7.20 -1.57
CA MET A 43 -11.81 -7.79 -0.39
C MET A 43 -12.52 -9.10 -0.73
N SER A 44 -13.12 -9.21 -1.92
CA SER A 44 -13.72 -10.47 -2.39
C SER A 44 -12.68 -11.59 -2.52
N ILE A 45 -11.47 -11.29 -3.02
CA ILE A 45 -10.37 -12.24 -3.12
C ILE A 45 -9.84 -12.59 -1.72
N LEU A 46 -9.61 -11.59 -0.86
CA LEU A 46 -9.13 -11.78 0.50
C LEU A 46 -10.11 -12.62 1.32
N GLN A 47 -11.41 -12.38 1.21
CA GLN A 47 -12.44 -13.17 1.88
C GLN A 47 -12.42 -14.64 1.42
N LYS A 48 -12.28 -14.90 0.11
CA LYS A 48 -12.11 -16.27 -0.42
C LYS A 48 -10.85 -16.95 0.12
N GLN A 49 -9.75 -16.21 0.28
CA GLN A 49 -8.53 -16.76 0.88
C GLN A 49 -8.73 -17.06 2.37
N LYS A 50 -9.40 -16.19 3.11
CA LYS A 50 -9.71 -16.37 4.54
C LYS A 50 -10.59 -17.59 4.82
N ILE A 51 -11.58 -17.85 3.95
CA ILE A 51 -12.43 -19.05 4.05
C ILE A 51 -11.60 -20.33 3.93
N LYS A 52 -10.57 -20.34 3.07
CA LYS A 52 -9.70 -21.50 2.88
C LYS A 52 -8.67 -21.65 3.99
N ASN A 53 -8.14 -20.54 4.49
CA ASN A 53 -7.17 -20.51 5.57
C ASN A 53 -7.43 -19.26 6.44
N PRO A 54 -7.85 -19.44 7.72
CA PRO A 54 -8.11 -18.34 8.63
C PRO A 54 -6.95 -17.36 8.85
N GLU A 55 -5.70 -17.80 8.62
CA GLU A 55 -4.48 -16.97 8.73
C GLU A 55 -4.27 -16.05 7.51
N LEU A 56 -5.09 -16.19 6.47
CA LEU A 56 -5.10 -15.29 5.31
C LEU A 56 -6.20 -14.22 5.45
N GLY A 57 -6.47 -13.47 4.37
CA GLY A 57 -7.55 -12.48 4.34
C GLY A 57 -7.11 -11.03 4.52
N TYR A 58 -5.83 -10.76 4.31
CA TYR A 58 -5.27 -9.40 4.26
C TYR A 58 -4.27 -9.31 3.09
N ALA A 59 -3.99 -8.07 2.64
CA ALA A 59 -2.99 -7.81 1.62
C ALA A 59 -1.58 -8.09 2.19
N ARG A 60 -1.00 -9.22 1.79
CA ARG A 60 0.22 -9.78 2.39
C ARG A 60 1.51 -9.00 2.09
N ASP A 61 1.48 -8.17 1.06
CA ASP A 61 2.53 -7.22 0.68
C ASP A 61 2.60 -6.02 1.65
N ILE A 62 1.47 -5.57 2.20
CA ILE A 62 1.42 -4.41 3.11
C ILE A 62 2.39 -4.52 4.27
N PRO A 63 2.40 -5.59 5.11
CA PRO A 63 3.31 -5.62 6.27
C PRO A 63 4.79 -5.57 5.89
N GLY A 64 5.17 -6.18 4.77
CA GLY A 64 6.53 -6.13 4.26
C GLY A 64 6.91 -4.73 3.77
N LEU A 65 5.99 -4.06 3.09
CA LEU A 65 6.15 -2.68 2.64
C LEU A 65 6.25 -1.71 3.82
N MET A 66 5.35 -1.80 4.80
CA MET A 66 5.35 -0.92 5.98
C MET A 66 6.64 -1.07 6.79
N LYS A 67 7.19 -2.29 6.90
CA LYS A 67 8.51 -2.51 7.54
C LYS A 67 9.66 -1.82 6.81
N LYS A 68 9.56 -1.61 5.49
CA LYS A 68 10.56 -0.87 4.71
C LYS A 68 10.38 0.65 4.82
N LEU A 69 9.15 1.11 5.04
CA LEU A 69 8.79 2.54 5.00
C LEU A 69 8.82 3.23 6.36
N LEU A 70 8.46 2.51 7.43
CA LEU A 70 8.38 3.07 8.77
C LEU A 70 9.77 3.08 9.45
N PRO A 71 10.05 4.09 10.29
CA PRO A 71 11.28 4.16 11.09
C PRO A 71 11.35 3.08 12.18
#